data_AF-A0A6L5XXA6-F1
#
_entry.id   AF-A0A6L5XXA6-F1
#
_cell.length_a   1.000
_cell.length_b   1.000
_cell.length_c   1.000
_cell.angle_alpha   90.00
_cell.angle_beta   90.00
_cell.angle_gamma   90.00
#
_symmetry.space_group_name_H-M   'P 1'
#
loop_
_entity.id
_entity.type
_entity.pdbx_description
1 polymer ?
#
loop_
_entity_poly.entity_id
_entity_poly.type
_entity_poly.pdbx_seq_one_letter_code
_entity_poly.pdbx_strand_id
1 'polypeptide(L)'
;MKRCKRKLHIWQIVLMLVVIVTIGSLGLESKSSSAASGYPYLIKVNRRMSTVTIYAKDSNGKYTKPVKAMLCSPGYETPLGTFRTPAKYRWHVLMGDVWGQYCTRIHGGVLFHSVWYYEKNPATLSNRQYNNLGTICSHGCVRLNVADCKWIYDNCPIGTTVVIYDSSNPGPLGKPKGIKVSEATKMGYDPTDIWSPGNPYVKKNPVINGTKDITVKYGQSVNLRKGVTAKSSTDQDITSSIKVKITYNGKTVSKVDTKKAGTYKVTYSVTDSTKRTVSKTIACKVIDNVKPEISGVKTIYSNKAIDRSIAIKGVTATWHGKKVASSKINVKIKKLSSQNGLVRYQITYSYKASNGLSVTETAKAYYDKKAPVLSGIQNKTITSDTKVTKAYALEGVSVEDNYSTLAIKDIKVTIKKSGNSYNVTYSVSDKCGNKTTKTAIYKLKDEIVITGVKDQTITKDDVMDEALALKGVKATINGKNKTSEIEVVISALKNNQYTVTYTIVAPDGQSKTETAVFTVKVEEITNDKPDDQTNQDLDSGDNAANDGTTENGTVSQEQANNNK
;
A
#
# COMPACT_ATOMS: atom_id res chain seq x y z
N MET A 1 86.24 -10.22 -77.61
CA MET A 1 86.83 -9.14 -78.43
C MET A 1 85.73 -8.38 -79.16
N LYS A 2 85.86 -7.05 -79.20
CA LYS A 2 85.13 -6.05 -80.00
C LYS A 2 83.68 -5.69 -79.60
N ARG A 3 83.61 -4.60 -78.81
CA ARG A 3 82.56 -3.56 -78.79
C ARG A 3 82.30 -3.01 -80.20
N CYS A 4 81.07 -2.57 -80.47
CA CYS A 4 80.82 -1.35 -81.23
C CYS A 4 79.62 -0.59 -80.62
N LYS A 5 79.81 0.70 -80.38
CA LYS A 5 78.84 1.69 -79.85
C LYS A 5 78.70 2.80 -80.89
N ARG A 6 77.49 3.39 -80.99
CA ARG A 6 77.15 4.80 -81.35
C ARG A 6 75.63 4.94 -81.08
N LYS A 7 75.09 5.63 -80.05
CA LYS A 7 74.93 7.09 -79.78
C LYS A 7 74.59 7.89 -81.06
N LEU A 8 73.48 8.63 -81.20
CA LEU A 8 73.03 9.88 -80.53
C LEU A 8 71.58 10.21 -81.05
N HIS A 9 70.50 10.40 -80.28
CA HIS A 9 69.98 11.55 -79.51
C HIS A 9 69.46 12.81 -80.28
N ILE A 10 68.17 13.17 -79.99
CA ILE A 10 67.58 14.54 -79.77
C ILE A 10 66.99 15.26 -81.02
N TRP A 11 65.82 15.94 -81.09
CA TRP A 11 64.80 16.46 -80.13
C TRP A 11 63.49 16.85 -80.87
N GLN A 12 62.36 16.76 -80.15
CA GLN A 12 61.19 17.68 -80.04
C GLN A 12 60.59 18.45 -81.24
N ILE A 13 59.25 18.38 -81.37
CA ILE A 13 58.32 19.51 -81.16
C ILE A 13 56.91 18.98 -80.85
N VAL A 14 56.32 19.58 -79.82
CA VAL A 14 54.97 19.41 -79.24
C VAL A 14 54.07 20.49 -79.83
N LEU A 15 52.81 20.17 -80.21
CA LEU A 15 51.65 21.04 -79.90
C LEU A 15 50.29 20.35 -80.17
N MET A 16 49.49 20.23 -79.09
CA MET A 16 48.01 20.43 -78.96
C MET A 16 47.02 19.71 -79.91
N LEU A 17 45.79 19.34 -79.56
CA LEU A 17 44.97 19.12 -78.34
C LEU A 17 43.58 18.70 -78.90
N VAL A 18 42.94 17.70 -78.28
CA VAL A 18 41.47 17.58 -78.05
C VAL A 18 40.55 17.04 -79.19
N VAL A 19 39.65 16.14 -78.76
CA VAL A 19 38.51 15.43 -79.41
C VAL A 19 38.94 14.33 -80.42
N ILE A 20 38.69 13.03 -80.23
CA ILE A 20 37.41 12.36 -79.99
C ILE A 20 37.58 11.08 -79.14
N VAL A 21 36.61 10.93 -78.25
CA VAL A 21 36.33 9.86 -77.31
C VAL A 21 35.74 8.62 -78.00
N THR A 22 35.94 7.46 -77.36
CA THR A 22 35.27 6.15 -77.52
C THR A 22 35.70 5.26 -78.69
N ILE A 23 36.20 4.06 -78.38
CA ILE A 23 35.49 2.76 -78.27
C ILE A 23 36.58 1.68 -78.12
N GLY A 24 36.40 0.71 -77.20
CA GLY A 24 37.10 -0.57 -77.30
C GLY A 24 37.77 -1.09 -76.03
N SER A 25 37.06 -1.07 -74.90
CA SER A 25 37.36 -1.93 -73.76
C SER A 25 37.33 -3.39 -74.22
N LEU A 26 38.50 -4.04 -74.39
CA LEU A 26 38.57 -5.51 -74.44
C LEU A 26 38.21 -6.03 -73.04
N GLY A 27 36.91 -6.25 -72.84
CA GLY A 27 36.42 -7.06 -71.74
C GLY A 27 36.84 -8.51 -71.94
N LEU A 28 37.42 -9.10 -70.90
CA LEU A 28 37.39 -10.56 -70.73
C LEU A 28 35.92 -10.99 -70.79
N GLU A 29 35.53 -11.63 -71.88
CA GLU A 29 34.26 -12.35 -71.97
C GLU A 29 34.30 -13.51 -70.97
N SER A 30 33.57 -13.38 -69.86
CA SER A 30 33.08 -14.56 -69.16
C SER A 30 32.20 -15.32 -70.16
N LYS A 31 32.63 -16.51 -70.60
CA LYS A 31 31.82 -17.40 -71.46
C LYS A 31 30.40 -17.50 -70.88
N SER A 32 29.46 -16.77 -71.48
CA SER A 32 28.06 -16.92 -71.16
C SER A 32 27.65 -18.29 -71.69
N SER A 33 27.40 -19.23 -70.79
CA SER A 33 26.90 -20.56 -71.12
C SER A 33 25.56 -20.43 -71.86
N SER A 34 25.58 -20.46 -73.20
CA SER A 34 24.34 -20.58 -73.97
C SER A 34 23.77 -21.97 -73.72
N ALA A 35 22.78 -22.05 -72.82
CA ALA A 35 22.00 -23.25 -72.58
C ALA A 35 21.41 -23.76 -73.90
N ALA A 36 21.31 -25.08 -74.08
CA ALA A 36 20.92 -25.64 -75.38
C ALA A 36 19.46 -25.36 -75.67
N SER A 37 19.15 -25.12 -76.94
CA SER A 37 17.79 -25.13 -77.48
C SER A 37 17.06 -26.42 -77.06
N GLY A 38 15.75 -26.32 -76.76
CA GLY A 38 14.89 -27.49 -76.47
C GLY A 38 14.60 -27.84 -75.00
N TYR A 39 15.24 -27.20 -74.00
CA TYR A 39 14.99 -27.52 -72.57
C TYR A 39 14.18 -26.44 -71.83
N PRO A 40 13.20 -26.80 -70.99
CA PRO A 40 12.34 -25.81 -70.30
C PRO A 40 13.04 -25.09 -69.14
N TYR A 41 14.06 -25.70 -68.53
CA TYR A 41 14.70 -25.18 -67.31
C TYR A 41 16.24 -25.17 -67.38
N LEU A 42 16.83 -24.26 -66.59
CA LEU A 42 18.25 -24.21 -66.21
C LEU A 42 18.35 -24.44 -64.71
N ILE A 43 19.21 -25.36 -64.28
CA ILE A 43 19.45 -25.66 -62.86
C ILE A 43 20.74 -24.97 -62.43
N LYS A 44 20.68 -24.11 -61.42
CA LYS A 44 21.87 -23.47 -60.84
C LYS A 44 22.09 -23.96 -59.41
N VAL A 45 23.25 -24.55 -59.12
CA VAL A 45 23.64 -25.03 -57.78
C VAL A 45 24.67 -24.07 -57.19
N ASN A 46 24.27 -23.32 -56.16
CA ASN A 46 25.23 -22.60 -55.33
C ASN A 46 25.71 -23.53 -54.21
N ARG A 47 26.95 -24.01 -54.34
CA ARG A 47 27.51 -24.96 -53.39
C ARG A 47 27.74 -24.32 -52.02
N ARG A 48 28.40 -23.17 -51.98
CA ARG A 48 28.66 -22.41 -50.73
C ARG A 48 27.40 -22.11 -49.91
N MET A 49 26.28 -21.84 -50.57
CA MET A 49 25.01 -21.53 -49.88
C MET A 49 24.06 -22.72 -49.77
N SER A 50 24.44 -23.91 -50.24
CA SER A 50 23.59 -25.11 -50.17
C SER A 50 22.20 -24.88 -50.77
N THR A 51 22.16 -24.22 -51.94
CA THR A 51 20.91 -23.82 -52.60
C THR A 51 20.92 -24.21 -54.07
N VAL A 52 19.85 -24.86 -54.54
CA VAL A 52 19.56 -25.03 -55.97
C VAL A 52 18.47 -24.04 -56.36
N THR A 53 18.67 -23.33 -57.48
CA THR A 53 17.65 -22.46 -58.06
C THR A 53 17.35 -22.91 -59.49
N ILE A 54 16.07 -23.12 -59.77
CA ILE A 54 15.57 -23.44 -61.10
C ILE A 54 15.15 -22.15 -61.80
N TYR A 55 15.65 -21.95 -63.01
CA TYR A 55 15.29 -20.84 -63.88
C TYR A 55 14.51 -21.35 -65.09
N ALA A 56 13.38 -20.72 -65.37
CA ALA A 56 12.64 -20.87 -66.63
C ALA A 56 13.07 -19.80 -67.64
N LYS A 57 12.72 -20.02 -68.91
CA LYS A 57 12.92 -19.02 -69.96
C LYS A 57 11.96 -17.84 -69.77
N ASP A 58 12.45 -16.63 -70.03
CA ASP A 58 11.62 -15.45 -70.21
C ASP A 58 11.02 -15.36 -71.62
N SER A 59 10.30 -14.28 -71.90
CA SER A 59 9.70 -14.02 -73.22
C SER A 59 10.74 -13.93 -74.35
N ASN A 60 12.01 -13.67 -74.01
CA ASN A 60 13.13 -13.57 -74.95
C ASN A 60 13.91 -14.89 -75.05
N GLY A 61 13.41 -15.97 -74.45
CA GLY A 61 14.05 -17.29 -74.46
C GLY A 61 15.25 -17.43 -73.51
N LYS A 62 15.54 -16.43 -72.67
CA LYS A 62 16.70 -16.44 -71.74
C LYS A 62 16.28 -16.97 -70.37
N TYR A 63 17.15 -17.75 -69.71
CA TYR A 63 16.87 -18.33 -68.39
C TYR A 63 17.04 -17.32 -67.24
N THR A 64 16.16 -16.33 -67.18
CA THR A 64 16.23 -15.22 -66.21
C THR A 64 15.12 -15.27 -65.16
N LYS A 65 14.10 -16.12 -65.33
CA LYS A 65 12.95 -16.22 -64.41
C LYS A 65 13.17 -17.31 -63.37
N PRO A 66 13.53 -16.99 -62.10
CA PRO A 66 13.64 -18.00 -61.07
C PRO A 66 12.24 -18.51 -60.67
N VAL A 67 12.02 -19.82 -60.73
CA VAL A 67 10.70 -20.44 -60.48
C VAL A 67 10.66 -21.31 -59.24
N LYS A 68 11.81 -21.80 -58.77
CA LYS A 68 11.89 -22.64 -57.56
C LYS A 68 13.28 -22.55 -56.93
N ALA A 69 13.33 -22.42 -55.61
CA ALA A 69 14.53 -22.67 -54.83
C ALA A 69 14.35 -23.95 -54.03
N MET A 70 15.42 -24.73 -53.93
CA MET A 70 15.46 -26.01 -53.23
C MET A 70 16.65 -26.01 -52.28
N LEU A 71 16.43 -26.51 -51.06
CA LEU A 71 17.52 -26.71 -50.11
C LEU A 71 18.29 -27.96 -50.52
N CYS A 72 19.61 -27.85 -50.65
CA CYS A 72 20.45 -28.99 -50.96
C CYS A 72 21.63 -29.14 -50.00
N SER A 73 22.31 -30.27 -50.07
CA SER A 73 23.60 -30.50 -49.43
C SER A 73 24.60 -31.04 -50.43
N PRO A 74 25.42 -30.15 -51.02
CA PRO A 74 26.52 -30.53 -51.90
C PRO A 74 27.76 -30.95 -51.08
N GLY A 75 28.85 -31.27 -51.77
CA GLY A 75 30.14 -31.63 -51.21
C GLY A 75 31.23 -30.69 -51.72
N TYR A 76 32.38 -30.64 -51.04
CA TYR A 76 33.54 -29.89 -51.55
C TYR A 76 34.06 -30.44 -52.87
N GLU A 77 33.81 -31.73 -53.15
CA GLU A 77 34.16 -32.41 -54.39
C GLU A 77 33.09 -32.24 -55.49
N THR A 78 31.96 -31.57 -55.21
CA THR A 78 30.98 -31.25 -56.25
C THR A 78 31.65 -30.30 -57.25
N PRO A 79 31.80 -30.70 -58.54
CA PRO A 79 32.61 -29.97 -59.51
C PRO A 79 31.95 -28.66 -59.88
N LEU A 80 32.74 -27.59 -59.96
CA LEU A 80 32.29 -26.31 -60.50
C LEU A 80 32.27 -26.37 -62.03
N GLY A 81 31.32 -25.67 -62.66
CA GLY A 81 31.24 -25.60 -64.11
C GLY A 81 29.82 -25.75 -64.66
N THR A 82 29.75 -25.97 -65.97
CA THR A 82 28.50 -26.15 -66.70
C THR A 82 28.43 -27.57 -67.25
N PHE A 83 27.35 -28.29 -66.94
CA PHE A 83 27.15 -29.70 -67.24
C PHE A 83 25.80 -29.96 -67.90
N ARG A 84 25.61 -31.20 -68.37
CA ARG A 84 24.39 -31.70 -69.01
C ARG A 84 23.97 -33.01 -68.38
N THR A 85 22.70 -33.13 -68.02
CA THR A 85 22.20 -34.31 -67.31
C THR A 85 22.08 -35.52 -68.24
N PRO A 86 22.94 -36.56 -68.17
CA PRO A 86 22.96 -37.60 -69.20
C PRO A 86 22.03 -38.78 -68.88
N ALA A 87 21.54 -38.90 -67.64
CA ALA A 87 20.74 -40.04 -67.21
C ALA A 87 19.89 -39.71 -65.97
N LYS A 88 18.86 -40.53 -65.76
CA LYS A 88 17.97 -40.48 -64.59
C LYS A 88 17.70 -41.88 -64.05
N TYR A 89 17.50 -41.99 -62.74
CA TYR A 89 17.22 -43.25 -62.06
C TYR A 89 16.16 -43.06 -60.98
N ARG A 90 15.10 -43.89 -60.99
CA ARG A 90 14.11 -43.86 -59.90
C ARG A 90 14.76 -44.22 -58.56
N TRP A 91 15.66 -45.20 -58.58
CA TRP A 91 16.54 -45.61 -57.49
C TRP A 91 17.96 -45.84 -58.03
N HIS A 92 18.98 -45.40 -57.31
CA HIS A 92 20.38 -45.63 -57.68
C HIS A 92 21.21 -45.95 -56.46
N VAL A 93 22.14 -46.91 -56.60
CA VAL A 93 23.13 -47.20 -55.56
C VAL A 93 24.11 -46.02 -55.50
N LEU A 94 24.50 -45.65 -54.30
CA LEU A 94 25.43 -44.57 -54.01
C LEU A 94 26.65 -45.15 -53.30
N MET A 95 27.71 -44.37 -53.19
CA MET A 95 28.91 -44.77 -52.44
C MET A 95 28.56 -45.18 -51.01
N GLY A 96 29.00 -46.37 -50.59
CA GLY A 96 28.74 -46.96 -49.26
C GLY A 96 27.49 -47.83 -49.18
N ASP A 97 27.07 -48.45 -50.30
CA ASP A 97 25.95 -49.40 -50.39
C ASP A 97 24.60 -48.87 -49.89
N VAL A 98 24.40 -47.56 -50.03
CA VAL A 98 23.15 -46.86 -49.73
C VAL A 98 22.44 -46.44 -51.02
N TRP A 99 21.17 -46.05 -50.92
CA TRP A 99 20.30 -45.80 -52.08
C TRP A 99 19.81 -44.36 -52.12
N GLY A 100 19.80 -43.76 -53.31
CA GLY A 100 19.15 -42.47 -53.59
C GLY A 100 17.87 -42.66 -54.39
N GLN A 101 16.85 -41.84 -54.10
CA GLN A 101 15.61 -41.75 -54.88
C GLN A 101 15.67 -40.58 -55.87
N TYR A 102 14.98 -40.75 -57.00
CA TYR A 102 14.77 -39.72 -58.02
C TYR A 102 16.08 -39.06 -58.47
N CYS A 103 17.06 -39.90 -58.78
CA CYS A 103 18.40 -39.43 -59.11
C CYS A 103 18.46 -38.88 -60.53
N THR A 104 19.11 -37.73 -60.70
CA THR A 104 19.46 -37.16 -62.00
C THR A 104 20.96 -36.96 -62.05
N ARG A 105 21.64 -37.63 -62.98
CA ARG A 105 23.10 -37.55 -63.09
C ARG A 105 23.52 -36.18 -63.61
N ILE A 106 24.59 -35.61 -63.05
CA ILE A 106 25.15 -34.31 -63.45
C ILE A 106 26.42 -34.53 -64.29
N HIS A 107 27.42 -35.20 -63.71
CA HIS A 107 28.72 -35.43 -64.33
C HIS A 107 29.47 -36.55 -63.60
N GLY A 108 30.08 -37.50 -64.32
CA GLY A 108 30.76 -38.65 -63.70
C GLY A 108 29.87 -39.35 -62.67
N GLY A 109 30.39 -39.57 -61.46
CA GLY A 109 29.64 -40.14 -60.33
C GLY A 109 28.76 -39.14 -59.55
N VAL A 110 28.63 -37.87 -59.98
CA VAL A 110 27.89 -36.83 -59.27
C VAL A 110 26.43 -36.79 -59.72
N LEU A 111 25.50 -36.88 -58.77
CA LEU A 111 24.05 -36.84 -59.01
C LEU A 111 23.35 -35.77 -58.16
N PHE A 112 22.25 -35.24 -58.68
CA PHE A 112 21.14 -34.83 -57.81
C PHE A 112 20.45 -36.10 -57.31
N HIS A 113 20.25 -36.24 -56.00
CA HIS A 113 19.51 -37.36 -55.44
C HIS A 113 18.91 -37.00 -54.08
N SER A 114 17.90 -37.75 -53.63
CA SER A 114 17.35 -37.59 -52.28
C SER A 114 18.43 -37.83 -51.23
N VAL A 115 18.24 -37.40 -49.98
CA VAL A 115 19.02 -37.98 -48.88
C VAL A 115 18.93 -39.51 -48.92
N TRP A 116 20.02 -40.17 -48.55
CA TRP A 116 20.18 -41.60 -48.81
C TRP A 116 19.36 -42.47 -47.85
N TYR A 117 19.08 -43.68 -48.33
CA TYR A 117 18.31 -44.74 -47.68
C TYR A 117 19.21 -45.96 -47.48
N TYR A 118 19.01 -46.72 -46.40
CA TYR A 118 19.76 -47.96 -46.17
C TYR A 118 19.39 -49.07 -47.17
N GLU A 119 18.19 -49.01 -47.75
CA GLU A 119 17.67 -49.97 -48.72
C GLU A 119 16.89 -49.25 -49.83
N LYS A 120 16.49 -49.96 -50.89
CA LYS A 120 15.52 -49.47 -51.89
C LYS A 120 14.09 -49.39 -51.34
N ASN A 121 13.93 -48.78 -50.18
CA ASN A 121 12.68 -48.72 -49.43
C ASN A 121 12.46 -47.30 -48.91
N PRO A 122 11.35 -46.62 -49.25
CA PRO A 122 11.06 -45.26 -48.77
C PRO A 122 10.99 -45.10 -47.25
N ALA A 123 10.93 -46.20 -46.49
CA ALA A 123 10.88 -46.24 -45.03
C ALA A 123 12.26 -46.31 -44.36
N THR A 124 13.36 -46.35 -45.11
CA THR A 124 14.73 -46.54 -44.58
C THR A 124 15.67 -45.35 -44.78
N LEU A 125 15.12 -44.13 -44.87
CA LEU A 125 15.88 -42.88 -44.94
C LEU A 125 16.75 -42.70 -43.70
N SER A 126 17.96 -42.16 -43.89
CA SER A 126 18.77 -41.69 -42.77
C SER A 126 18.26 -40.36 -42.21
N ASN A 127 17.53 -40.38 -41.09
CA ASN A 127 17.02 -39.19 -40.40
C ASN A 127 18.14 -38.20 -40.04
N ARG A 128 19.30 -38.72 -39.59
CA ARG A 128 20.49 -37.91 -39.29
C ARG A 128 20.96 -37.12 -40.49
N GLN A 129 21.06 -37.79 -41.65
CA GLN A 129 21.52 -37.13 -42.87
C GLN A 129 20.46 -36.22 -43.46
N TYR A 130 19.18 -36.51 -43.24
CA TYR A 130 18.09 -35.60 -43.58
C TYR A 130 18.20 -34.30 -42.79
N ASN A 131 18.50 -34.41 -41.50
CA ASN A 131 18.77 -33.27 -40.63
C ASN A 131 20.06 -32.50 -41.02
N ASN A 132 20.90 -33.01 -41.93
CA ASN A 132 22.03 -32.29 -42.50
C ASN A 132 21.69 -31.55 -43.81
N LEU A 133 20.42 -31.58 -44.27
CA LEU A 133 20.02 -30.77 -45.42
C LEU A 133 20.25 -29.28 -45.17
N GLY A 134 20.93 -28.64 -46.13
CA GLY A 134 21.32 -27.24 -46.07
C GLY A 134 22.75 -26.97 -45.60
N THR A 135 23.56 -28.01 -45.42
CA THR A 135 25.01 -27.91 -45.13
C THR A 135 25.83 -28.53 -46.26
N ILE A 136 27.14 -28.28 -46.30
CA ILE A 136 28.05 -28.99 -47.20
C ILE A 136 28.43 -30.31 -46.50
N CYS A 137 27.93 -31.45 -46.99
CA CYS A 137 28.08 -32.74 -46.27
C CYS A 137 28.11 -33.99 -47.15
N SER A 138 28.16 -33.86 -48.48
CA SER A 138 28.30 -35.01 -49.38
C SER A 138 29.74 -35.24 -49.84
N HIS A 139 30.03 -36.44 -50.34
CA HIS A 139 31.27 -36.80 -51.06
C HIS A 139 31.11 -36.51 -52.57
N GLY A 140 30.60 -35.33 -52.92
CA GLY A 140 30.50 -34.86 -54.31
C GLY A 140 29.09 -34.74 -54.88
N CYS A 141 28.11 -35.55 -54.45
CA CYS A 141 26.71 -35.44 -54.92
C CYS A 141 25.96 -34.20 -54.41
N VAL A 142 24.83 -33.83 -55.02
CA VAL A 142 23.93 -32.79 -54.51
C VAL A 142 22.70 -33.44 -53.91
N ARG A 143 22.66 -33.56 -52.57
CA ARG A 143 21.56 -34.19 -51.83
C ARG A 143 20.39 -33.21 -51.68
N LEU A 144 19.14 -33.63 -51.88
CA LEU A 144 17.95 -32.83 -51.55
C LEU A 144 16.91 -33.67 -50.81
N ASN A 145 15.80 -33.07 -50.39
CA ASN A 145 14.62 -33.83 -49.99
C ASN A 145 13.97 -34.51 -51.22
N VAL A 146 13.10 -35.49 -50.99
CA VAL A 146 12.43 -36.26 -52.04
C VAL A 146 11.57 -35.38 -52.93
N ALA A 147 10.79 -34.43 -52.40
CA ALA A 147 9.94 -33.57 -53.22
C ALA A 147 10.74 -32.74 -54.24
N ASP A 148 11.87 -32.19 -53.83
CA ASP A 148 12.74 -31.39 -54.69
C ASP A 148 13.49 -32.27 -55.71
N CYS A 149 13.98 -33.46 -55.31
CA CYS A 149 14.60 -34.41 -56.24
C CYS A 149 13.62 -34.92 -57.28
N LYS A 150 12.42 -35.32 -56.84
CA LYS A 150 11.36 -35.76 -57.73
C LYS A 150 10.96 -34.65 -58.69
N TRP A 151 10.89 -33.40 -58.22
CA TRP A 151 10.61 -32.27 -59.11
C TRP A 151 11.64 -32.15 -60.22
N ILE A 152 12.94 -32.22 -59.92
CA ILE A 152 14.01 -32.23 -60.95
C ILE A 152 13.83 -33.43 -61.88
N TYR A 153 13.62 -34.61 -61.31
CA TYR A 153 13.46 -35.86 -62.05
C TYR A 153 12.29 -35.82 -63.04
N ASP A 154 11.15 -35.26 -62.65
CA ASP A 154 9.96 -35.20 -63.50
C ASP A 154 10.02 -34.04 -64.51
N ASN A 155 10.54 -32.87 -64.12
CA ASN A 155 10.38 -31.62 -64.88
C ASN A 155 11.59 -31.23 -65.74
N CYS A 156 12.77 -31.79 -65.48
CA CYS A 156 14.01 -31.42 -66.19
C CYS A 156 14.47 -32.57 -67.10
N PRO A 157 14.23 -32.55 -68.43
CA PRO A 157 14.60 -33.65 -69.34
C PRO A 157 16.10 -33.98 -69.33
N ILE A 158 16.47 -35.18 -69.84
CA ILE A 158 17.87 -35.54 -70.08
C ILE A 158 18.49 -34.53 -71.05
N GLY A 159 19.65 -33.98 -70.69
CA GLY A 159 20.34 -32.89 -71.39
C GLY A 159 20.04 -31.49 -70.84
N THR A 160 19.27 -31.38 -69.76
CA THR A 160 19.08 -30.14 -69.01
C THR A 160 20.43 -29.56 -68.57
N THR A 161 20.59 -28.24 -68.72
CA THR A 161 21.82 -27.54 -68.32
C THR A 161 21.88 -27.40 -66.81
N VAL A 162 23.03 -27.72 -66.22
CA VAL A 162 23.32 -27.53 -64.80
C VAL A 162 24.55 -26.63 -64.65
N VAL A 163 24.45 -25.54 -63.91
CA VAL A 163 25.58 -24.66 -63.59
C VAL A 163 25.86 -24.75 -62.10
N ILE A 164 27.05 -25.21 -61.75
CA ILE A 164 27.51 -25.32 -60.35
C ILE A 164 28.57 -24.25 -60.11
N TYR A 165 28.36 -23.44 -59.08
CA TYR A 165 29.15 -22.28 -58.76
C TYR A 165 29.19 -22.03 -57.25
N ASP A 166 30.11 -21.17 -56.83
CA ASP A 166 30.16 -20.65 -55.46
C ASP A 166 29.83 -19.16 -55.44
N SER A 167 28.95 -18.76 -54.54
CA SER A 167 28.65 -17.36 -54.25
C SER A 167 28.18 -17.23 -52.81
N SER A 168 28.38 -16.10 -52.16
CA SER A 168 27.77 -15.80 -50.86
C SER A 168 26.27 -15.46 -50.96
N ASN A 169 25.77 -15.14 -52.16
CA ASN A 169 24.36 -14.89 -52.39
C ASN A 169 23.61 -16.22 -52.65
N PRO A 170 22.62 -16.61 -51.82
CA PRO A 170 21.89 -17.88 -52.00
C PRO A 170 21.06 -17.94 -53.29
N GLY A 171 20.87 -16.81 -53.97
CA GLY A 171 20.06 -16.69 -55.18
C GLY A 171 18.81 -15.84 -54.96
N PRO A 172 18.10 -15.48 -56.04
CA PRO A 172 17.02 -14.49 -56.03
C PRO A 172 15.79 -14.89 -55.19
N LEU A 173 15.60 -16.19 -54.93
CA LEU A 173 14.51 -16.69 -54.08
C LEU A 173 14.97 -16.98 -52.64
N GLY A 174 16.23 -16.68 -52.31
CA GLY A 174 16.82 -16.99 -51.01
C GLY A 174 17.04 -18.49 -50.77
N LYS A 175 17.63 -18.80 -49.61
CA LYS A 175 17.83 -20.18 -49.15
C LYS A 175 16.56 -20.70 -48.47
N PRO A 176 15.92 -21.78 -48.95
CA PRO A 176 14.76 -22.35 -48.28
C PRO A 176 15.08 -22.85 -46.87
N LYS A 177 14.11 -22.75 -45.94
CA LYS A 177 14.25 -23.36 -44.60
C LYS A 177 14.07 -24.87 -44.70
N GLY A 178 14.98 -25.62 -44.07
CA GLY A 178 14.91 -27.08 -44.04
C GLY A 178 13.84 -27.59 -43.06
N ILE A 179 13.21 -28.71 -43.43
CA ILE A 179 12.43 -29.51 -42.49
C ILE A 179 13.41 -30.37 -41.69
N LYS A 180 13.17 -30.50 -40.38
CA LYS A 180 13.90 -31.42 -39.50
C LYS A 180 12.96 -32.53 -39.05
N VAL A 181 13.52 -33.71 -38.84
CA VAL A 181 12.80 -34.91 -38.38
C VAL A 181 13.38 -35.39 -37.06
N SER A 182 12.54 -36.00 -36.22
CA SER A 182 13.01 -36.65 -35.00
C SER A 182 13.90 -37.85 -35.30
N GLU A 183 15.10 -37.88 -34.73
CA GLU A 183 15.96 -39.08 -34.75
C GLU A 183 15.47 -40.12 -33.74
N ALA A 184 14.74 -39.70 -32.70
CA ALA A 184 14.24 -40.59 -31.66
C ALA A 184 13.13 -41.54 -32.15
N THR A 185 12.32 -41.13 -33.13
CA THR A 185 11.24 -41.97 -33.66
C THR A 185 11.73 -43.03 -34.64
N LYS A 186 12.96 -42.89 -35.16
CA LYS A 186 13.54 -43.75 -36.21
C LYS A 186 12.61 -43.96 -37.42
N MET A 187 11.71 -43.00 -37.66
CA MET A 187 10.80 -43.00 -38.79
C MET A 187 11.61 -42.63 -40.04
N GLY A 188 12.10 -43.63 -40.75
CA GLY A 188 12.95 -43.48 -41.95
C GLY A 188 12.20 -43.03 -43.19
N TYR A 189 11.16 -42.21 -43.06
CA TYR A 189 10.49 -41.60 -44.21
C TYR A 189 11.00 -40.17 -44.43
N ASP A 190 11.00 -39.70 -45.68
CA ASP A 190 11.16 -38.28 -45.96
C ASP A 190 9.80 -37.58 -45.74
N PRO A 191 9.70 -36.54 -44.89
CA PRO A 191 8.44 -35.86 -44.63
C PRO A 191 7.87 -35.10 -45.84
N THR A 192 8.66 -34.94 -46.90
CA THR A 192 8.23 -34.36 -48.18
C THR A 192 7.80 -35.41 -49.21
N ASP A 193 8.03 -36.70 -48.96
CA ASP A 193 7.63 -37.78 -49.86
C ASP A 193 6.16 -38.16 -49.69
N ILE A 194 5.28 -37.26 -50.14
CA ILE A 194 3.84 -37.44 -50.03
C ILE A 194 3.28 -38.53 -50.96
N TRP A 195 4.09 -39.05 -51.87
CA TRP A 195 3.70 -40.07 -52.85
C TRP A 195 3.97 -41.49 -52.35
N SER A 196 4.82 -41.65 -51.32
CA SER A 196 5.11 -42.97 -50.75
C SER A 196 3.94 -43.51 -49.92
N PRO A 197 3.35 -44.65 -50.31
CA PRO A 197 2.30 -45.29 -49.53
C PRO A 197 2.79 -45.59 -48.11
N GLY A 198 1.94 -45.35 -47.12
CA GLY A 198 2.27 -45.61 -45.72
C GLY A 198 3.18 -44.56 -45.06
N ASN A 199 3.59 -43.49 -45.75
CA ASN A 199 4.37 -42.43 -45.12
C ASN A 199 3.56 -41.73 -44.00
N PRO A 200 3.96 -41.89 -42.73
CA PRO A 200 3.21 -41.39 -41.57
C PRO A 200 3.15 -39.86 -41.51
N TYR A 201 4.13 -39.16 -42.09
CA TYR A 201 4.18 -37.69 -42.08
C TYR A 201 3.10 -37.03 -42.96
N VAL A 202 2.45 -37.78 -43.85
CA VAL A 202 1.42 -37.24 -44.74
C VAL A 202 0.15 -36.86 -43.97
N LYS A 203 -0.27 -37.73 -43.03
CA LYS A 203 -1.51 -37.55 -42.25
C LYS A 203 -1.28 -36.88 -40.88
N LYS A 204 -0.03 -36.79 -40.44
CA LYS A 204 0.32 -36.27 -39.11
C LYS A 204 0.25 -34.75 -39.06
N ASN A 205 -0.39 -34.23 -38.02
CA ASN A 205 -0.46 -32.80 -37.71
C ASN A 205 0.39 -32.48 -36.47
N PRO A 206 0.81 -31.22 -36.29
CA PRO A 206 1.32 -30.77 -35.00
C PRO A 206 0.29 -30.98 -33.89
N VAL A 207 0.76 -31.21 -32.68
CA VAL A 207 -0.07 -31.48 -31.50
C VAL A 207 0.34 -30.55 -30.37
N ILE A 208 -0.64 -29.93 -29.70
CA ILE A 208 -0.46 -29.18 -28.46
C ILE A 208 -0.97 -30.03 -27.30
N ASN A 209 -0.16 -30.23 -26.27
CA ASN A 209 -0.46 -31.03 -25.09
C ASN A 209 -0.48 -30.15 -23.82
N GLY A 210 -1.05 -30.68 -22.74
CA GLY A 210 -1.08 -30.00 -21.43
C GLY A 210 -2.07 -28.84 -21.32
N THR A 211 -2.93 -28.64 -22.31
CA THR A 211 -3.99 -27.62 -22.27
C THR A 211 -5.19 -28.12 -21.47
N LYS A 212 -5.45 -27.49 -20.32
CA LYS A 212 -6.64 -27.72 -19.48
C LYS A 212 -7.21 -26.37 -19.06
N ASP A 213 -8.49 -26.34 -18.75
CA ASP A 213 -9.12 -25.14 -18.17
C ASP A 213 -8.47 -24.78 -16.83
N ILE A 214 -8.39 -23.47 -16.56
CA ILE A 214 -7.69 -22.91 -15.39
C ILE A 214 -8.69 -22.11 -14.57
N THR A 215 -8.64 -22.26 -13.24
CA THR A 215 -9.33 -21.36 -12.30
C THR A 215 -8.30 -20.60 -11.48
N VAL A 216 -8.41 -19.28 -11.41
CA VAL A 216 -7.46 -18.38 -10.73
C VAL A 216 -8.21 -17.52 -9.74
N LYS A 217 -7.70 -17.40 -8.50
CA LYS A 217 -8.28 -16.51 -7.49
C LYS A 217 -7.92 -15.05 -7.78
N TYR A 218 -8.77 -14.13 -7.35
CA TYR A 218 -8.54 -12.69 -7.47
C TYR A 218 -7.13 -12.29 -7.00
N GLY A 219 -6.40 -11.57 -7.84
CA GLY A 219 -5.05 -11.08 -7.57
C GLY A 219 -3.93 -12.11 -7.64
N GLN A 220 -4.23 -13.40 -7.78
CA GLN A 220 -3.21 -14.46 -7.89
C GLN A 220 -2.47 -14.36 -9.24
N SER A 221 -1.18 -14.70 -9.29
CA SER A 221 -0.42 -14.81 -10.54
C SER A 221 -0.83 -16.04 -11.35
N VAL A 222 -0.80 -15.94 -12.69
CA VAL A 222 -1.08 -17.07 -13.60
C VAL A 222 -0.01 -17.19 -14.69
N ASN A 223 0.52 -18.40 -14.89
CA ASN A 223 1.43 -18.72 -15.99
C ASN A 223 0.72 -19.63 -17.00
N LEU A 224 0.30 -19.06 -18.13
CA LEU A 224 -0.44 -19.77 -19.18
C LEU A 224 0.40 -20.80 -19.95
N ARG A 225 1.72 -20.74 -19.87
CA ARG A 225 2.60 -21.71 -20.57
C ARG A 225 2.99 -22.90 -19.68
N LYS A 226 2.66 -22.86 -18.40
CA LYS A 226 3.08 -23.92 -17.46
C LYS A 226 2.49 -25.26 -17.88
N GLY A 227 3.35 -26.21 -18.22
CA GLY A 227 2.97 -27.56 -18.63
C GLY A 227 2.42 -27.69 -20.06
N VAL A 228 2.34 -26.60 -20.83
CA VAL A 228 1.90 -26.64 -22.22
C VAL A 228 3.09 -26.93 -23.13
N THR A 229 3.00 -28.00 -23.91
CA THR A 229 4.05 -28.43 -24.84
C THR A 229 3.50 -28.61 -26.25
N ALA A 230 4.37 -28.60 -27.25
CA ALA A 230 3.97 -28.84 -28.64
C ALA A 230 4.99 -29.71 -29.39
N LYS A 231 4.48 -30.66 -30.17
CA LYS A 231 5.27 -31.44 -31.14
C LYS A 231 4.80 -31.13 -32.56
N SER A 232 5.73 -31.04 -33.50
CA SER A 232 5.46 -30.86 -34.92
C SER A 232 4.88 -32.12 -35.57
N SER A 233 4.45 -32.02 -36.83
CA SER A 233 4.10 -33.20 -37.63
C SER A 233 5.27 -34.16 -37.85
N THR A 234 6.52 -33.72 -37.66
CA THR A 234 7.74 -34.52 -37.79
C THR A 234 8.37 -34.90 -36.44
N ASP A 235 7.58 -34.85 -35.36
CA ASP A 235 7.96 -35.20 -33.98
C ASP A 235 9.08 -34.37 -33.36
N GLN A 236 9.43 -33.24 -33.95
CA GLN A 236 10.30 -32.24 -33.32
C GLN A 236 9.56 -31.50 -32.20
N ASP A 237 10.25 -31.20 -31.10
CA ASP A 237 9.76 -30.28 -30.07
C ASP A 237 9.72 -28.85 -30.63
N ILE A 238 8.53 -28.26 -30.62
CA ILE A 238 8.27 -26.90 -31.08
C ILE A 238 7.55 -26.08 -30.01
N THR A 239 7.70 -26.45 -28.74
CA THR A 239 7.06 -25.79 -27.59
C THR A 239 7.36 -24.29 -27.54
N SER A 240 8.59 -23.88 -27.88
CA SER A 240 8.99 -22.47 -27.96
C SER A 240 8.24 -21.67 -29.04
N SER A 241 7.67 -22.36 -30.04
CA SER A 241 6.93 -21.73 -31.16
C SER A 241 5.44 -21.54 -30.87
N ILE A 242 4.95 -21.98 -29.72
CA ILE A 242 3.55 -21.77 -29.32
C ILE A 242 3.26 -20.28 -29.21
N LYS A 243 2.23 -19.80 -29.90
CA LYS A 243 1.66 -18.45 -29.77
C LYS A 243 0.41 -18.50 -28.90
N VAL A 244 0.28 -17.56 -27.98
CA VAL A 244 -0.85 -17.46 -27.06
C VAL A 244 -1.66 -16.21 -27.39
N LYS A 245 -2.94 -16.37 -27.69
CA LYS A 245 -3.91 -15.29 -27.85
C LYS A 245 -4.93 -15.35 -26.72
N ILE A 246 -5.18 -14.21 -26.07
CA ILE A 246 -6.12 -14.12 -24.95
C ILE A 246 -7.25 -13.20 -25.36
N THR A 247 -8.50 -13.61 -25.10
CA THR A 247 -9.68 -12.78 -25.32
C THR A 247 -10.55 -12.73 -24.08
N TYR A 248 -11.18 -11.58 -23.84
CA TYR A 248 -12.12 -11.33 -22.75
C TYR A 248 -13.28 -10.49 -23.29
N ASN A 249 -14.52 -10.93 -23.07
CA ASN A 249 -15.73 -10.31 -23.62
C ASN A 249 -15.63 -10.01 -25.13
N GLY A 250 -15.09 -10.97 -25.90
CA GLY A 250 -14.92 -10.86 -27.35
C GLY A 250 -13.73 -10.02 -27.83
N LYS A 251 -13.01 -9.32 -26.94
CA LYS A 251 -11.87 -8.45 -27.30
C LYS A 251 -10.54 -9.12 -26.99
N THR A 252 -9.54 -8.92 -27.84
CA THR A 252 -8.17 -9.41 -27.59
C THR A 252 -7.51 -8.56 -26.51
N VAL A 253 -6.89 -9.23 -25.53
CA VAL A 253 -6.17 -8.59 -24.42
C VAL A 253 -4.75 -9.13 -24.34
N SER A 254 -3.81 -8.34 -23.83
CA SER A 254 -2.39 -8.71 -23.75
C SER A 254 -2.09 -9.74 -22.66
N LYS A 255 -2.90 -9.78 -21.59
CA LYS A 255 -2.75 -10.70 -20.46
C LYS A 255 -4.10 -10.99 -19.80
N VAL A 256 -4.14 -12.05 -18.99
CA VAL A 256 -5.24 -12.28 -18.04
C VAL A 256 -5.08 -11.31 -16.87
N ASP A 257 -6.03 -10.41 -16.69
CA ASP A 257 -6.07 -9.50 -15.55
C ASP A 257 -6.76 -10.19 -14.37
N THR A 258 -5.98 -10.69 -13.42
CA THR A 258 -6.49 -11.46 -12.29
C THR A 258 -7.17 -10.59 -11.23
N LYS A 259 -7.18 -9.26 -11.41
CA LYS A 259 -8.00 -8.33 -10.62
C LYS A 259 -9.35 -8.01 -11.29
N LYS A 260 -9.68 -8.71 -12.38
CA LYS A 260 -10.98 -8.63 -13.07
C LYS A 260 -11.57 -10.02 -13.20
N ALA A 261 -12.63 -10.26 -12.43
CA ALA A 261 -13.35 -11.52 -12.46
C ALA A 261 -14.00 -11.80 -13.82
N GLY A 262 -14.22 -13.07 -14.11
CA GLY A 262 -14.84 -13.55 -15.35
C GLY A 262 -13.99 -14.57 -16.08
N THR A 263 -14.47 -14.98 -17.26
CA THR A 263 -13.84 -16.05 -18.04
C THR A 263 -13.10 -15.49 -19.24
N TYR A 264 -11.79 -15.69 -19.26
CA TYR A 264 -10.92 -15.40 -20.40
C TYR A 264 -10.84 -16.64 -21.30
N LYS A 265 -10.87 -16.46 -22.62
CA LYS A 265 -10.55 -17.54 -23.57
C LYS A 265 -9.07 -17.44 -23.95
N VAL A 266 -8.33 -18.52 -23.75
CA VAL A 266 -6.90 -18.60 -24.06
C VAL A 266 -6.71 -19.59 -25.20
N THR A 267 -6.28 -19.10 -26.36
CA THR A 267 -6.03 -19.89 -27.56
C THR A 267 -4.53 -20.06 -27.76
N TYR A 268 -4.07 -21.30 -27.70
CA TYR A 268 -2.73 -21.72 -28.09
C TYR A 268 -2.74 -22.09 -29.56
N SER A 269 -1.77 -21.60 -30.32
CA SER A 269 -1.60 -21.94 -31.74
C SER A 269 -0.13 -22.22 -32.04
N VAL A 270 0.12 -23.18 -32.92
CA VAL A 270 1.47 -23.47 -33.40
C VAL A 270 1.42 -23.84 -34.88
N THR A 271 2.41 -23.36 -35.63
CA THR A 271 2.61 -23.69 -37.04
C THR A 271 3.99 -24.33 -37.17
N ASP A 272 4.07 -25.52 -37.77
CA ASP A 272 5.34 -26.23 -37.93
C ASP A 272 6.05 -25.91 -39.26
N SER A 273 7.21 -26.53 -39.47
CA SER A 273 8.04 -26.34 -40.67
C SER A 273 7.37 -26.87 -41.95
N THR A 274 6.41 -27.80 -41.84
CA THR A 274 5.59 -28.30 -42.94
C THR A 274 4.39 -27.40 -43.25
N LYS A 275 4.31 -26.23 -42.61
CA LYS A 275 3.25 -25.21 -42.76
C LYS A 275 1.89 -25.65 -42.23
N ARG A 276 1.82 -26.76 -41.48
CA ARG A 276 0.60 -27.19 -40.81
C ARG A 276 0.40 -26.42 -39.52
N THR A 277 -0.84 -26.03 -39.25
CA THR A 277 -1.21 -25.24 -38.07
C THR A 277 -2.27 -25.95 -37.27
N VAL A 278 -2.11 -25.96 -35.94
CA VAL A 278 -3.13 -26.45 -34.99
C VAL A 278 -3.39 -25.37 -33.94
N SER A 279 -4.62 -25.32 -33.44
CA SER A 279 -4.99 -24.45 -32.32
C SER A 279 -5.83 -25.19 -31.29
N LYS A 280 -5.64 -24.87 -30.01
CA LYS A 280 -6.47 -25.32 -28.89
C LYS A 280 -6.87 -24.15 -28.02
N THR A 281 -8.14 -24.10 -27.63
CA THR A 281 -8.67 -23.03 -26.77
C THR A 281 -9.11 -23.62 -25.44
N ILE A 282 -8.76 -22.94 -24.35
CA ILE A 282 -9.21 -23.25 -22.98
C ILE A 282 -9.94 -22.05 -22.37
N ALA A 283 -10.68 -22.30 -21.29
CA ALA A 283 -11.20 -21.28 -20.40
C ALA A 283 -10.22 -21.03 -19.23
N CYS A 284 -9.95 -19.75 -18.96
CA CYS A 284 -9.28 -19.29 -17.76
C CYS A 284 -10.26 -18.45 -16.94
N LYS A 285 -10.83 -19.03 -15.88
CA LYS A 285 -11.84 -18.42 -15.02
C LYS A 285 -11.17 -17.70 -13.84
N VAL A 286 -11.29 -16.38 -13.79
CA VAL A 286 -10.88 -15.58 -12.62
C VAL A 286 -12.07 -15.46 -11.69
N ILE A 287 -11.93 -16.00 -10.48
CA ILE A 287 -12.95 -15.97 -9.43
C ILE A 287 -12.61 -14.92 -8.38
N ASP A 288 -13.61 -14.12 -8.01
CA ASP A 288 -13.50 -13.13 -6.95
C ASP A 288 -14.30 -13.56 -5.73
N ASN A 289 -13.56 -14.06 -4.74
CA ASN A 289 -14.09 -14.49 -3.45
C ASN A 289 -13.68 -13.54 -2.30
N VAL A 290 -13.23 -12.32 -2.62
CA VAL A 290 -12.80 -11.35 -1.60
C VAL A 290 -14.04 -10.74 -0.95
N LYS A 291 -14.23 -11.02 0.36
CA LYS A 291 -15.28 -10.39 1.15
C LYS A 291 -14.93 -8.92 1.43
N PRO A 292 -15.92 -8.02 1.48
CA PRO A 292 -15.70 -6.70 2.05
C PRO A 292 -15.49 -6.77 3.58
N GLU A 293 -14.97 -5.70 4.14
CA GLU A 293 -14.75 -5.55 5.59
C GLU A 293 -15.41 -4.27 6.09
N ILE A 294 -15.89 -4.29 7.35
CA ILE A 294 -16.37 -3.11 8.08
C ILE A 294 -15.53 -2.96 9.35
N SER A 295 -15.10 -1.74 9.66
CA SER A 295 -14.29 -1.41 10.83
C SER A 295 -14.75 -0.10 11.47
N GLY A 296 -14.28 0.16 12.70
CA GLY A 296 -14.65 1.36 13.46
C GLY A 296 -16.02 1.28 14.16
N VAL A 297 -16.66 0.11 14.13
CA VAL A 297 -17.93 -0.15 14.83
C VAL A 297 -17.71 -0.17 16.33
N LYS A 298 -18.37 0.73 17.06
CA LYS A 298 -18.26 0.91 18.52
C LYS A 298 -19.63 1.20 19.12
N THR A 299 -19.75 1.01 20.43
CA THR A 299 -20.93 1.44 21.19
C THR A 299 -21.04 2.96 21.16
N ILE A 300 -22.26 3.47 20.93
CA ILE A 300 -22.54 4.91 20.81
C ILE A 300 -23.31 5.41 22.04
N TYR A 301 -22.91 6.56 22.56
CA TYR A 301 -23.60 7.31 23.62
C TYR A 301 -23.90 8.71 23.10
N SER A 302 -25.13 9.18 23.26
CA SER A 302 -25.58 10.44 22.68
C SER A 302 -26.69 11.06 23.52
N ASN A 303 -26.62 12.37 23.70
CA ASN A 303 -27.70 13.19 24.24
C ASN A 303 -28.72 13.64 23.16
N LYS A 304 -28.54 13.15 21.94
CA LYS A 304 -29.44 13.35 20.79
C LYS A 304 -29.95 12.00 20.29
N ALA A 305 -31.14 12.02 19.68
CA ALA A 305 -31.72 10.84 19.05
C ALA A 305 -30.76 10.24 18.02
N ILE A 306 -30.62 8.91 18.03
CA ILE A 306 -29.69 8.20 17.13
C ILE A 306 -30.24 8.23 15.71
N ASP A 307 -29.59 9.01 14.84
CA ASP A 307 -29.80 9.01 13.41
C ASP A 307 -28.61 8.38 12.66
N ARG A 308 -28.70 8.35 11.33
CA ARG A 308 -27.63 7.80 10.48
C ARG A 308 -26.31 8.56 10.62
N SER A 309 -26.34 9.88 10.80
CA SER A 309 -25.14 10.73 10.85
C SER A 309 -24.31 10.42 12.10
N ILE A 310 -24.99 10.23 13.23
CA ILE A 310 -24.38 9.80 14.49
C ILE A 310 -23.90 8.34 14.37
N ALA A 311 -24.74 7.46 13.83
CA ALA A 311 -24.44 6.04 13.72
C ALA A 311 -23.21 5.73 12.86
N ILE A 312 -23.03 6.43 11.73
CA ILE A 312 -21.94 6.13 10.79
C ILE A 312 -20.61 6.79 11.15
N LYS A 313 -20.58 7.66 12.18
CA LYS A 313 -19.38 8.44 12.52
C LYS A 313 -18.22 7.52 12.91
N GLY A 314 -17.15 7.54 12.12
CA GLY A 314 -15.96 6.71 12.34
C GLY A 314 -16.06 5.28 11.80
N VAL A 315 -17.22 4.87 11.27
CA VAL A 315 -17.39 3.56 10.63
C VAL A 315 -16.88 3.62 9.19
N THR A 316 -16.03 2.66 8.82
CA THR A 316 -15.50 2.53 7.46
C THR A 316 -15.75 1.15 6.91
N ALA A 317 -15.94 1.06 5.59
CA ALA A 317 -15.96 -0.20 4.88
C ALA A 317 -14.87 -0.22 3.80
N THR A 318 -14.28 -1.38 3.56
CA THR A 318 -13.26 -1.59 2.53
C THR A 318 -13.60 -2.80 1.67
N TRP A 319 -13.19 -2.78 0.40
CA TRP A 319 -13.28 -3.91 -0.51
C TRP A 319 -12.11 -3.88 -1.49
N HIS A 320 -11.44 -5.03 -1.66
CA HIS A 320 -10.14 -5.12 -2.37
C HIS A 320 -9.10 -4.10 -1.86
N GLY A 321 -9.07 -3.84 -0.56
CA GLY A 321 -8.19 -2.84 0.06
C GLY A 321 -8.54 -1.39 -0.25
N LYS A 322 -9.65 -1.12 -0.98
CA LYS A 322 -10.10 0.23 -1.30
C LYS A 322 -11.25 0.65 -0.39
N LYS A 323 -11.23 1.90 0.05
CA LYS A 323 -12.30 2.48 0.87
C LYS A 323 -13.61 2.54 0.07
N VAL A 324 -14.69 2.09 0.69
CA VAL A 324 -16.06 2.21 0.19
C VAL A 324 -16.65 3.53 0.69
N ALA A 325 -17.40 4.23 -0.16
CA ALA A 325 -18.11 5.44 0.23
C ALA A 325 -19.10 5.15 1.37
N SER A 326 -19.14 6.01 2.39
CA SER A 326 -20.02 5.84 3.57
C SER A 326 -21.51 5.80 3.18
N SER A 327 -21.90 6.44 2.08
CA SER A 327 -23.26 6.38 1.52
C SER A 327 -23.66 4.96 1.06
N LYS A 328 -22.70 4.11 0.71
CA LYS A 328 -22.96 2.72 0.29
C LYS A 328 -23.07 1.74 1.46
N ILE A 329 -22.72 2.16 2.68
CA ILE A 329 -22.88 1.32 3.87
C ILE A 329 -24.36 1.39 4.27
N ASN A 330 -25.05 0.26 4.25
CA ASN A 330 -26.40 0.17 4.77
C ASN A 330 -26.35 0.28 6.30
N VAL A 331 -27.19 1.13 6.88
CA VAL A 331 -27.26 1.34 8.33
C VAL A 331 -28.72 1.21 8.74
N LYS A 332 -29.04 0.13 9.45
CA LYS A 332 -30.36 -0.10 10.03
C LYS A 332 -30.30 0.19 11.52
N ILE A 333 -31.16 1.10 12.00
CA ILE A 333 -31.24 1.49 13.41
C ILE A 333 -32.54 0.92 13.97
N LYS A 334 -32.43 -0.11 14.82
CA LYS A 334 -33.58 -0.75 15.47
C LYS A 334 -33.69 -0.27 16.90
N LYS A 335 -34.78 0.43 17.25
CA LYS A 335 -35.12 0.75 18.64
C LYS A 335 -35.46 -0.55 19.39
N LEU A 336 -34.83 -0.78 20.53
CA LEU A 336 -35.02 -1.96 21.37
C LEU A 336 -35.94 -1.66 22.56
N SER A 337 -35.66 -0.59 23.30
CA SER A 337 -36.45 -0.20 24.47
C SER A 337 -36.40 1.30 24.73
N SER A 338 -37.36 1.80 25.51
CA SER A 338 -37.48 3.21 25.88
C SER A 338 -38.13 3.31 27.25
N GLN A 339 -37.34 3.58 28.28
CA GLN A 339 -37.80 3.66 29.67
C GLN A 339 -37.00 4.72 30.41
N ASN A 340 -37.65 5.45 31.32
CA ASN A 340 -37.03 6.47 32.20
C ASN A 340 -36.11 7.48 31.47
N GLY A 341 -36.49 7.95 30.28
CA GLY A 341 -35.69 8.90 29.49
C GLY A 341 -34.53 8.30 28.67
N LEU A 342 -34.24 7.00 28.86
CA LEU A 342 -33.21 6.26 28.12
C LEU A 342 -33.84 5.43 26.99
N VAL A 343 -33.27 5.56 25.79
CA VAL A 343 -33.62 4.75 24.62
C VAL A 343 -32.42 3.90 24.20
N ARG A 344 -32.64 2.59 24.03
CA ARG A 344 -31.62 1.64 23.57
C ARG A 344 -31.87 1.25 22.13
N TYR A 345 -30.82 1.20 21.32
CA TYR A 345 -30.86 0.78 19.93
C TYR A 345 -29.85 -0.32 19.64
N GLN A 346 -30.16 -1.16 18.66
CA GLN A 346 -29.21 -1.99 17.94
C GLN A 346 -29.03 -1.42 16.53
N ILE A 347 -27.79 -1.14 16.16
CA ILE A 347 -27.43 -0.67 14.84
C ILE A 347 -26.81 -1.84 14.08
N THR A 348 -27.30 -2.11 12.88
CA THR A 348 -26.74 -3.09 11.96
C THR A 348 -26.14 -2.35 10.77
N TYR A 349 -24.84 -2.53 10.57
CA TYR A 349 -24.11 -2.05 9.40
C TYR A 349 -23.96 -3.20 8.42
N SER A 350 -24.28 -2.99 7.15
CA SER A 350 -23.99 -4.00 6.13
C SER A 350 -23.54 -3.39 4.82
N TYR A 351 -22.72 -4.15 4.10
CA TYR A 351 -22.29 -3.78 2.76
C TYR A 351 -22.21 -5.04 1.89
N LYS A 352 -22.80 -4.96 0.70
CA LYS A 352 -22.75 -6.00 -0.33
C LYS A 352 -21.88 -5.49 -1.48
N ALA A 353 -20.77 -6.19 -1.73
CA ALA A 353 -19.86 -5.90 -2.82
C ALA A 353 -20.45 -6.34 -4.17
N SER A 354 -19.87 -5.86 -5.28
CA SER A 354 -20.40 -6.19 -6.62
C SER A 354 -20.16 -7.64 -7.02
N ASN A 355 -19.26 -8.35 -6.35
CA ASN A 355 -19.11 -9.81 -6.48
C ASN A 355 -20.23 -10.59 -5.75
N GLY A 356 -21.18 -9.90 -5.13
CA GLY A 356 -22.33 -10.49 -4.44
C GLY A 356 -22.07 -10.86 -2.98
N LEU A 357 -20.81 -10.87 -2.53
CA LEU A 357 -20.45 -11.15 -1.14
C LEU A 357 -20.79 -9.95 -0.25
N SER A 358 -21.10 -10.23 1.02
CA SER A 358 -21.48 -9.20 1.98
C SER A 358 -20.81 -9.38 3.33
N VAL A 359 -20.77 -8.28 4.08
CA VAL A 359 -20.32 -8.20 5.47
C VAL A 359 -21.39 -7.50 6.28
N THR A 360 -21.60 -7.94 7.52
CA THR A 360 -22.55 -7.35 8.46
C THR A 360 -21.92 -7.26 9.84
N GLU A 361 -22.02 -6.10 10.47
CA GLU A 361 -21.54 -5.84 11.83
C GLU A 361 -22.64 -5.17 12.66
N THR A 362 -22.57 -5.28 13.98
CA THR A 362 -23.58 -4.67 14.87
C THR A 362 -22.97 -3.86 16.00
N ALA A 363 -23.66 -2.80 16.41
CA ALA A 363 -23.33 -2.01 17.59
C ALA A 363 -24.56 -1.73 18.44
N LYS A 364 -24.32 -1.44 19.72
CA LYS A 364 -25.32 -0.88 20.63
C LYS A 364 -25.24 0.64 20.61
N ALA A 365 -26.37 1.31 20.73
CA ALA A 365 -26.41 2.76 20.95
C ALA A 365 -27.40 3.15 22.05
N TYR A 366 -27.02 4.15 22.83
CA TYR A 366 -27.76 4.65 23.98
C TYR A 366 -28.03 6.14 23.76
N TYR A 367 -29.30 6.50 23.76
CA TYR A 367 -29.76 7.87 23.73
C TYR A 367 -30.38 8.21 25.08
N ASP A 368 -29.75 9.11 25.82
CA ASP A 368 -30.27 9.61 27.08
C ASP A 368 -30.64 11.08 26.98
N LYS A 369 -31.84 11.44 27.45
CA LYS A 369 -32.33 12.82 27.48
C LYS A 369 -32.18 13.49 28.84
N LYS A 370 -31.96 12.71 29.90
CA LYS A 370 -31.93 13.23 31.26
C LYS A 370 -30.50 13.61 31.61
N ALA A 371 -30.36 14.78 32.21
CA ALA A 371 -29.09 15.22 32.77
C ALA A 371 -28.94 14.70 34.21
N PRO A 372 -27.71 14.54 34.70
CA PRO A 372 -27.47 14.13 36.08
C PRO A 372 -28.12 15.10 37.07
N VAL A 373 -28.59 14.59 38.20
CA VAL A 373 -29.15 15.43 39.26
C VAL A 373 -28.09 15.65 40.33
N LEU A 374 -27.83 16.93 40.65
CA LEU A 374 -27.00 17.34 41.78
C LEU A 374 -27.88 17.73 42.97
N SER A 375 -27.63 17.14 44.12
CA SER A 375 -28.35 17.37 45.38
C SER A 375 -27.40 17.78 46.51
N GLY A 376 -27.93 18.34 47.59
CA GLY A 376 -27.14 18.80 48.75
C GLY A 376 -26.35 20.11 48.56
N ILE A 377 -26.47 20.75 47.39
CA ILE A 377 -25.85 22.05 47.13
C ILE A 377 -26.70 23.15 47.75
N GLN A 378 -26.14 23.87 48.71
CA GLN A 378 -26.80 24.96 49.44
C GLN A 378 -25.87 26.16 49.58
N ASN A 379 -26.45 27.35 49.72
CA ASN A 379 -25.70 28.53 50.14
C ASN A 379 -25.21 28.33 51.57
N LYS A 380 -24.02 28.84 51.89
CA LYS A 380 -23.41 28.74 53.23
C LYS A 380 -23.02 30.13 53.73
N THR A 381 -23.08 30.35 55.03
CA THR A 381 -22.42 31.48 55.67
C THR A 381 -21.17 30.95 56.37
N ILE A 382 -20.01 31.52 56.07
CA ILE A 382 -18.70 31.01 56.50
C ILE A 382 -17.87 32.12 57.15
N THR A 383 -16.95 31.76 58.03
CA THR A 383 -15.99 32.71 58.64
C THR A 383 -14.84 33.03 57.68
N SER A 384 -14.11 34.12 57.92
CA SER A 384 -13.02 34.60 57.06
C SER A 384 -11.83 33.63 56.97
N ASP A 385 -11.62 32.80 58.00
CA ASP A 385 -10.58 31.77 58.09
C ASP A 385 -10.98 30.44 57.40
N THR A 386 -12.26 30.25 57.04
CA THR A 386 -12.73 29.05 56.35
C THR A 386 -12.08 28.92 54.97
N LYS A 387 -11.28 27.86 54.77
CA LYS A 387 -10.70 27.54 53.47
C LYS A 387 -11.72 26.83 52.59
N VAL A 388 -12.33 27.57 51.65
CA VAL A 388 -13.25 27.02 50.66
C VAL A 388 -12.50 26.18 49.62
N THR A 389 -12.23 24.92 49.94
CA THR A 389 -11.61 23.94 49.04
C THR A 389 -12.66 23.17 48.23
N LYS A 390 -12.22 22.41 47.22
CA LYS A 390 -13.11 21.48 46.50
C LYS A 390 -13.71 20.43 47.45
N ALA A 391 -12.95 19.92 48.41
CA ALA A 391 -13.45 18.95 49.38
C ALA A 391 -14.56 19.56 50.24
N TYR A 392 -14.30 20.75 50.82
CA TYR A 392 -15.29 21.48 51.61
C TYR A 392 -16.57 21.80 50.83
N ALA A 393 -16.42 22.18 49.56
CA ALA A 393 -17.56 22.45 48.68
C ALA A 393 -18.41 21.20 48.38
N LEU A 394 -17.82 20.00 48.40
CA LEU A 394 -18.49 18.74 48.08
C LEU A 394 -19.10 18.04 49.30
N GLU A 395 -18.90 18.57 50.51
CA GLU A 395 -19.54 18.05 51.72
C GLU A 395 -21.07 18.06 51.57
N GLY A 396 -21.70 16.89 51.77
CA GLY A 396 -23.14 16.72 51.62
C GLY A 396 -23.66 16.72 50.18
N VAL A 397 -22.79 16.92 49.18
CA VAL A 397 -23.19 16.91 47.76
C VAL A 397 -23.28 15.47 47.25
N SER A 398 -24.39 15.13 46.62
CA SER A 398 -24.58 13.87 45.91
C SER A 398 -24.89 14.09 44.43
N VAL A 399 -24.61 13.07 43.63
CA VAL A 399 -24.91 13.03 42.19
C VAL A 399 -25.56 11.72 41.84
N GLU A 400 -26.64 11.79 41.08
CA GLU A 400 -27.36 10.62 40.57
C GLU A 400 -27.71 10.84 39.10
N ASP A 401 -27.86 9.74 38.35
CA ASP A 401 -28.27 9.76 36.95
C ASP A 401 -29.09 8.51 36.64
N ASN A 402 -29.95 8.59 35.63
CA ASN A 402 -30.85 7.50 35.24
C ASN A 402 -30.15 6.35 34.51
N TYR A 403 -28.93 6.55 34.00
CA TYR A 403 -28.19 5.52 33.28
C TYR A 403 -26.70 5.47 33.60
N SER A 404 -26.03 6.62 33.68
CA SER A 404 -24.60 6.70 33.94
C SER A 404 -24.31 6.49 35.41
N THR A 405 -23.40 5.58 35.73
CA THR A 405 -22.88 5.48 37.10
C THR A 405 -21.91 6.64 37.34
N LEU A 406 -22.34 7.64 38.10
CA LEU A 406 -21.55 8.82 38.46
C LEU A 406 -21.19 8.80 39.95
N ALA A 407 -20.05 9.40 40.28
CA ALA A 407 -19.57 9.55 41.64
C ALA A 407 -19.15 11.01 41.92
N ILE A 408 -18.96 11.34 43.21
CA ILE A 408 -18.56 12.69 43.65
C ILE A 408 -17.30 13.19 42.93
N LYS A 409 -16.35 12.29 42.64
CA LYS A 409 -15.12 12.61 41.91
C LYS A 409 -15.35 13.17 40.50
N ASP A 410 -16.46 12.80 39.86
CA ASP A 410 -16.83 13.23 38.51
C ASP A 410 -17.40 14.66 38.48
N ILE A 411 -17.71 15.22 39.66
CA ILE A 411 -18.15 16.61 39.80
C ILE A 411 -16.95 17.54 39.67
N LYS A 412 -17.01 18.40 38.66
CA LYS A 412 -16.10 19.54 38.51
C LYS A 412 -16.60 20.70 39.35
N VAL A 413 -15.77 21.15 40.29
CA VAL A 413 -16.06 22.30 41.15
C VAL A 413 -15.15 23.47 40.73
N THR A 414 -15.74 24.64 40.55
CA THR A 414 -15.03 25.90 40.28
C THR A 414 -15.42 26.91 41.36
N ILE A 415 -14.43 27.45 42.06
CA ILE A 415 -14.64 28.40 43.17
C ILE A 415 -14.07 29.74 42.73
N LYS A 416 -14.89 30.80 42.81
CA LYS A 416 -14.48 32.17 42.47
C LYS A 416 -14.85 33.10 43.61
N LYS A 417 -13.86 33.78 44.19
CA LYS A 417 -14.11 34.85 45.18
C LYS A 417 -14.64 36.09 44.46
N SER A 418 -15.69 36.68 45.00
CA SER A 418 -16.37 37.87 44.46
C SER A 418 -16.75 38.79 45.62
N GLY A 419 -15.86 39.72 45.97
CA GLY A 419 -16.04 40.59 47.13
C GLY A 419 -16.15 39.78 48.43
N ASN A 420 -17.27 39.93 49.15
CA ASN A 420 -17.53 39.27 50.44
C ASN A 420 -18.15 37.87 50.32
N SER A 421 -18.02 37.19 49.18
CA SER A 421 -18.54 35.85 48.98
C SER A 421 -17.72 35.01 48.00
N TYR A 422 -17.99 33.71 47.97
CA TYR A 422 -17.49 32.78 46.95
C TYR A 422 -18.66 32.26 46.12
N ASN A 423 -18.55 32.36 44.80
CA ASN A 423 -19.40 31.65 43.85
C ASN A 423 -18.81 30.26 43.59
N VAL A 424 -19.48 29.23 44.08
CA VAL A 424 -19.06 27.83 43.96
C VAL A 424 -19.94 27.14 42.93
N THR A 425 -19.39 26.89 41.75
CA THR A 425 -20.09 26.25 40.62
C THR A 425 -19.73 24.77 40.51
N TYR A 426 -20.75 23.92 40.53
CA TYR A 426 -20.68 22.48 40.40
C TYR A 426 -21.15 22.09 39.01
N SER A 427 -20.39 21.26 38.31
CA SER A 427 -20.75 20.80 36.99
C SER A 427 -20.40 19.33 36.79
N VAL A 428 -21.33 18.56 36.27
CA VAL A 428 -21.16 17.13 35.98
C VAL A 428 -21.80 16.80 34.64
N SER A 429 -21.26 15.83 33.93
CA SER A 429 -21.83 15.32 32.67
C SER A 429 -21.90 13.81 32.68
N ASP A 430 -22.97 13.28 32.07
CA ASP A 430 -23.18 11.85 31.93
C ASP A 430 -22.37 11.29 30.74
N LYS A 431 -22.46 9.97 30.50
CA LYS A 431 -21.78 9.29 29.39
C LYS A 431 -22.31 9.69 28.01
N CYS A 432 -23.55 10.20 27.94
CA CYS A 432 -24.23 10.66 26.74
C CYS A 432 -23.95 12.14 26.41
N GLY A 433 -23.31 12.88 27.33
CA GLY A 433 -23.00 14.29 27.22
C GLY A 433 -24.09 15.23 27.76
N ASN A 434 -25.11 14.73 28.46
CA ASN A 434 -26.03 15.59 29.21
C ASN A 434 -25.29 16.23 30.39
N LYS A 435 -25.55 17.51 30.66
CA LYS A 435 -24.78 18.29 31.63
C LYS A 435 -25.69 19.04 32.59
N THR A 436 -25.34 19.00 33.86
CA THR A 436 -25.97 19.80 34.92
C THR A 436 -24.96 20.76 35.51
N THR A 437 -25.39 21.98 35.77
CA THR A 437 -24.59 23.00 36.45
C THR A 437 -25.44 23.67 37.52
N LYS A 438 -24.92 23.76 38.75
CA LYS A 438 -25.53 24.50 39.86
C LYS A 438 -24.49 25.41 40.50
N THR A 439 -24.92 26.52 41.08
CA THR A 439 -24.04 27.45 41.80
C THR A 439 -24.58 27.66 43.21
N ALA A 440 -23.71 27.58 44.20
CA ALA A 440 -23.95 28.04 45.56
C ALA A 440 -23.12 29.29 45.86
N ILE A 441 -23.64 30.14 46.73
CA ILE A 441 -22.97 31.33 47.23
C ILE A 441 -22.56 31.06 48.68
N TYR A 442 -21.26 31.13 48.96
CA TYR A 442 -20.73 31.06 50.31
C TYR A 442 -20.40 32.48 50.77
N LYS A 443 -21.26 33.07 51.58
CA LYS A 443 -21.12 34.43 52.07
C LYS A 443 -20.19 34.45 53.29
N LEU A 444 -19.21 35.34 53.30
CA LEU A 444 -18.39 35.57 54.48
C LEU A 444 -19.25 36.29 55.54
N LYS A 445 -19.15 35.84 56.79
CA LYS A 445 -19.68 36.55 57.96
C LYS A 445 -19.12 37.96 58.01
N ASP A 446 -19.94 38.92 58.41
CA ASP A 446 -19.47 40.28 58.63
C ASP A 446 -18.52 40.31 59.84
N GLU A 447 -17.33 40.87 59.64
CA GLU A 447 -16.30 40.97 60.69
C GLU A 447 -16.53 42.20 61.53
N ILE A 448 -16.81 42.03 62.82
CA ILE A 448 -17.04 43.11 63.78
C ILE A 448 -15.83 43.26 64.69
N VAL A 449 -15.25 44.45 64.69
CA VAL A 449 -14.11 44.80 65.57
C VAL A 449 -14.50 46.03 66.38
N ILE A 450 -14.48 45.91 67.71
CA ILE A 450 -14.56 47.03 68.67
C ILE A 450 -13.17 47.15 69.31
N THR A 451 -12.62 48.36 69.35
CA THR A 451 -11.30 48.68 69.91
C THR A 451 -11.39 49.91 70.80
N GLY A 452 -10.44 50.06 71.73
CA GLY A 452 -10.38 51.21 72.64
C GLY A 452 -11.30 51.11 73.86
N VAL A 453 -12.03 50.01 74.02
CA VAL A 453 -12.79 49.70 75.24
C VAL A 453 -11.81 49.29 76.33
N LYS A 454 -11.76 50.07 77.40
CA LYS A 454 -10.91 49.87 78.58
C LYS A 454 -11.54 50.54 79.78
N ASP A 455 -11.24 50.04 80.97
CA ASP A 455 -11.65 50.68 82.21
C ASP A 455 -11.03 52.07 82.32
N GLN A 456 -11.78 53.01 82.91
CA GLN A 456 -11.36 54.40 83.06
C GLN A 456 -11.63 54.92 84.47
N THR A 457 -10.84 55.90 84.90
CA THR A 457 -11.10 56.67 86.11
C THR A 457 -11.57 58.05 85.69
N ILE A 458 -12.72 58.48 86.22
CA ILE A 458 -13.33 59.78 85.97
C ILE A 458 -13.41 60.58 87.27
N THR A 459 -13.54 61.90 87.18
CA THR A 459 -13.67 62.79 88.33
C THR A 459 -15.13 62.94 88.75
N LYS A 460 -15.38 63.44 89.96
CA LYS A 460 -16.76 63.68 90.46
C LYS A 460 -17.55 64.70 89.63
N ASP A 461 -16.84 65.58 88.93
CA ASP A 461 -17.44 66.63 88.09
C ASP A 461 -17.73 66.16 86.65
N ASP A 462 -17.22 64.98 86.26
CA ASP A 462 -17.51 64.39 84.96
C ASP A 462 -18.93 63.78 84.95
N VAL A 463 -19.75 64.21 83.98
CA VAL A 463 -21.06 63.60 83.74
C VAL A 463 -20.85 62.33 82.92
N MET A 464 -21.22 61.18 83.49
CA MET A 464 -21.17 59.91 82.78
C MET A 464 -22.27 59.84 81.73
N ASP A 465 -21.95 60.28 80.51
CA ASP A 465 -22.82 60.27 79.34
C ASP A 465 -22.24 59.45 78.17
N GLU A 466 -23.01 59.32 77.09
CA GLU A 466 -22.60 58.57 75.90
C GLU A 466 -21.34 59.15 75.22
N ALA A 467 -21.16 60.47 75.27
CA ALA A 467 -20.00 61.14 74.66
C ALA A 467 -18.70 60.82 75.41
N LEU A 468 -18.74 60.83 76.75
CA LEU A 468 -17.63 60.41 77.59
C LEU A 468 -17.35 58.90 77.43
N ALA A 469 -18.39 58.07 77.41
CA ALA A 469 -18.30 56.63 77.18
C ALA A 469 -17.59 56.28 75.87
N LEU A 470 -17.96 56.93 74.76
CA LEU A 470 -17.39 56.64 73.44
C LEU A 470 -15.99 57.21 73.21
N LYS A 471 -15.43 57.97 74.17
CA LYS A 471 -14.13 58.64 74.01
C LYS A 471 -13.00 57.61 73.84
N GLY A 472 -12.50 57.50 72.61
CA GLY A 472 -11.42 56.58 72.24
C GLY A 472 -11.88 55.20 71.77
N VAL A 473 -13.19 54.90 71.85
CA VAL A 473 -13.77 53.66 71.33
C VAL A 473 -13.98 53.78 69.81
N LYS A 474 -13.65 52.73 69.07
CA LYS A 474 -13.89 52.63 67.62
C LYS A 474 -14.49 51.29 67.28
N ALA A 475 -15.49 51.28 66.40
CA ALA A 475 -16.01 50.06 65.80
C ALA A 475 -15.83 50.04 64.29
N THR A 476 -15.52 48.88 63.74
CA THR A 476 -15.55 48.63 62.29
C THR A 476 -16.35 47.38 61.98
N ILE A 477 -17.12 47.43 60.89
CA ILE A 477 -17.75 46.25 60.28
C ILE A 477 -17.12 46.03 58.91
N ASN A 478 -16.52 44.87 58.68
CA ASN A 478 -15.74 44.55 57.47
C ASN A 478 -14.68 45.62 57.14
N GLY A 479 -14.00 46.14 58.16
CA GLY A 479 -12.98 47.18 58.03
C GLY A 479 -13.50 48.60 57.73
N LYS A 480 -14.83 48.80 57.59
CA LYS A 480 -15.42 50.13 57.45
C LYS A 480 -15.76 50.70 58.84
N ASN A 481 -15.39 51.95 59.09
CA ASN A 481 -15.71 52.63 60.35
C ASN A 481 -17.23 52.74 60.54
N LYS A 482 -17.72 52.22 61.67
CA LYS A 482 -19.11 52.16 62.10
C LYS A 482 -19.26 52.54 63.57
N THR A 483 -18.35 53.38 64.07
CA THR A 483 -18.32 53.81 65.48
C THR A 483 -19.62 54.52 65.90
N SER A 484 -20.27 55.24 64.99
CA SER A 484 -21.56 55.90 65.24
C SER A 484 -22.76 54.94 65.35
N GLU A 485 -22.56 53.64 65.07
CA GLU A 485 -23.60 52.61 65.16
C GLU A 485 -23.45 51.76 66.43
N ILE A 486 -22.54 52.13 67.34
CA ILE A 486 -22.41 51.51 68.65
C ILE A 486 -23.58 51.97 69.52
N GLU A 487 -24.34 51.01 70.04
CA GLU A 487 -25.30 51.21 71.12
C GLU A 487 -24.57 51.17 72.47
N VAL A 488 -24.71 52.24 73.25
CA VAL A 488 -24.08 52.37 74.57
C VAL A 488 -25.14 52.27 75.65
N VAL A 489 -24.96 51.30 76.56
CA VAL A 489 -25.80 51.15 77.76
C VAL A 489 -24.94 51.41 78.99
N ILE A 490 -25.31 52.45 79.75
CA ILE A 490 -24.63 52.85 80.99
C ILE A 490 -25.48 52.41 82.17
N SER A 491 -24.90 51.60 83.06
CA SER A 491 -25.55 51.09 84.27
C SER A 491 -24.76 51.47 85.50
N ALA A 492 -25.38 52.17 86.45
CA ALA A 492 -24.74 52.52 87.72
C ALA A 492 -24.52 51.27 88.59
N LEU A 493 -23.34 51.16 89.19
CA LEU A 493 -22.98 50.16 90.19
C LEU A 493 -22.88 50.81 91.58
N LYS A 494 -22.84 49.96 92.63
CA LYS A 494 -22.50 50.40 93.98
C LYS A 494 -21.03 50.87 94.02
N ASN A 495 -20.67 51.74 94.97
CA ASN A 495 -19.31 52.28 95.17
C ASN A 495 -18.79 53.21 94.05
N ASN A 496 -19.64 54.12 93.54
CA ASN A 496 -19.25 55.16 92.59
C ASN A 496 -18.62 54.62 91.28
N GLN A 497 -19.17 53.52 90.75
CA GLN A 497 -18.76 52.92 89.49
C GLN A 497 -19.92 52.87 88.50
N TYR A 498 -19.59 52.87 87.20
CA TYR A 498 -20.52 52.62 86.11
C TYR A 498 -20.01 51.48 85.25
N THR A 499 -20.87 50.53 84.88
CA THR A 499 -20.59 49.58 83.80
C THR A 499 -21.12 50.18 82.50
N VAL A 500 -20.25 50.29 81.51
CA VAL A 500 -20.60 50.75 80.17
C VAL A 500 -20.50 49.57 79.21
N THR A 501 -21.61 49.26 78.56
CA THR A 501 -21.73 48.16 77.59
C THR A 501 -21.84 48.75 76.18
N TYR A 502 -20.94 48.35 75.29
CA TYR A 502 -20.88 48.78 73.89
C TYR A 502 -21.33 47.63 73.00
N THR A 503 -22.48 47.75 72.33
CA THR A 503 -22.98 46.74 71.41
C THR A 503 -23.03 47.29 70.00
N ILE A 504 -22.53 46.54 69.02
CA ILE A 504 -22.74 46.87 67.61
C ILE A 504 -23.31 45.65 66.89
N VAL A 505 -24.30 45.88 66.03
CA VAL A 505 -24.95 44.82 65.24
C VAL A 505 -24.61 45.03 63.77
N ALA A 506 -23.99 44.03 63.15
CA ALA A 506 -23.70 44.03 61.72
C ALA A 506 -24.96 43.81 60.88
N PRO A 507 -24.96 44.21 59.59
CA PRO A 507 -26.09 44.00 58.69
C PRO A 507 -26.51 42.54 58.50
N ASP A 508 -25.62 41.57 58.72
CA ASP A 508 -25.96 40.15 58.73
C ASP A 508 -26.62 39.67 60.03
N GLY A 509 -26.88 40.57 60.98
CA GLY A 509 -27.56 40.33 62.25
C GLY A 509 -26.62 39.87 63.38
N GLN A 510 -25.32 39.69 63.13
CA GLN A 510 -24.37 39.39 64.20
C GLN A 510 -24.18 40.61 65.08
N SER A 511 -24.08 40.41 66.40
CA SER A 511 -23.72 41.47 67.33
C SER A 511 -22.38 41.16 68.01
N LYS A 512 -21.64 42.21 68.36
CA LYS A 512 -20.50 42.12 69.27
C LYS A 512 -20.72 43.09 70.40
N THR A 513 -20.46 42.62 71.62
CA THR A 513 -20.59 43.41 72.84
C THR A 513 -19.26 43.40 73.59
N GLU A 514 -18.84 44.57 74.03
CA GLU A 514 -17.68 44.76 74.92
C GLU A 514 -18.11 45.60 76.13
N THR A 515 -17.42 45.47 77.26
CA THR A 515 -17.76 46.21 78.49
C THR A 515 -16.52 46.89 79.07
N ALA A 516 -16.70 48.07 79.65
CA ALA A 516 -15.70 48.74 80.47
C ALA A 516 -16.32 49.27 81.76
N VAL A 517 -15.50 49.38 82.80
CA VAL A 517 -15.86 49.96 84.10
C VAL A 517 -15.28 51.36 84.23
N PHE A 518 -16.13 52.33 84.58
CA PHE A 518 -15.75 53.70 84.85
C PHE A 518 -15.85 53.95 86.36
N THR A 519 -14.74 54.26 87.01
CA THR A 519 -14.68 54.50 88.47
C THR A 519 -14.55 56.00 88.75
N VAL A 520 -15.44 56.56 89.57
CA VAL A 520 -15.36 57.96 90.00
C VAL A 520 -14.38 58.07 91.16
N LYS A 521 -13.33 58.88 90.97
CA LYS A 521 -12.32 59.17 92.00
C LYS A 521 -12.93 60.12 93.05
N VAL A 522 -13.01 59.68 94.30
CA VAL A 522 -13.38 60.53 95.44
C VAL A 522 -12.09 60.98 96.12
N GLU A 523 -11.83 62.28 96.17
CA GLU A 523 -10.68 62.82 96.91
C GLU A 523 -10.99 62.83 98.41
N GLU A 524 -10.16 62.15 99.20
CA GLU A 524 -10.20 62.20 100.66
C GLU A 524 -9.63 63.53 101.16
N ILE A 525 -10.40 64.23 102.00
CA ILE A 525 -9.96 65.41 102.75
C ILE A 525 -9.24 64.91 104.01
N THR A 526 -7.98 65.30 104.23
CA THR A 526 -7.33 65.14 105.54
C THR A 526 -6.69 66.44 106.03
N ASN A 527 -7.16 66.85 107.21
CA ASN A 527 -6.64 67.90 108.07
C ASN A 527 -5.46 67.38 108.90
N ASP A 528 -4.50 68.29 109.10
CA ASP A 528 -3.58 68.52 110.23
C ASP A 528 -2.50 67.51 110.68
N LYS A 529 -1.34 68.10 111.01
CA LYS A 529 -0.20 67.63 111.83
C LYS A 529 -0.62 67.40 113.31
N PRO A 530 0.21 66.87 114.25
CA PRO A 530 1.58 66.31 114.16
C PRO A 530 1.77 64.94 114.88
N ASP A 531 3.01 64.41 114.84
CA ASP A 531 3.73 63.50 115.79
C ASP A 531 2.95 62.36 116.50
N ASP A 532 3.41 61.13 116.62
CA ASP A 532 4.76 60.64 116.94
C ASP A 532 4.80 59.10 116.78
N GLN A 533 6.03 58.59 116.63
CA GLN A 533 6.52 57.28 117.08
C GLN A 533 6.07 55.94 116.46
N THR A 534 7.07 55.35 115.78
CA THR A 534 7.74 54.04 116.05
C THR A 534 7.51 52.83 115.15
N ASN A 535 8.68 52.28 114.79
CA ASN A 535 9.06 50.90 114.51
C ASN A 535 8.71 50.31 113.13
N GLN A 536 9.75 50.11 112.30
CA GLN A 536 10.54 48.85 112.15
C GLN A 536 9.92 48.03 111.02
N ASP A 537 10.61 47.48 110.02
CA ASP A 537 12.03 47.32 109.76
C ASP A 537 12.22 47.46 108.24
N LEU A 538 13.32 48.11 107.87
CA LEU A 538 13.88 48.13 106.53
C LEU A 538 14.88 46.98 106.45
N ASP A 539 14.80 46.17 105.40
CA ASP A 539 16.04 45.75 104.76
C ASP A 539 15.91 45.77 103.24
N SER A 540 16.97 46.31 102.67
CA SER A 540 17.22 46.71 101.31
C SER A 540 18.02 45.64 100.58
N GLY A 541 18.06 45.74 99.26
CA GLY A 541 19.27 45.36 98.52
C GLY A 541 19.12 44.16 97.62
N ASP A 542 18.59 44.43 96.43
CA ASP A 542 19.28 44.24 95.16
C ASP A 542 20.07 42.95 94.84
N ASN A 543 19.63 42.42 93.69
CA ASN A 543 20.43 41.96 92.55
C ASN A 543 20.96 40.52 92.50
N ALA A 544 20.24 39.75 91.69
CA ALA A 544 20.66 39.32 90.35
C ALA A 544 21.12 37.87 90.17
N ALA A 545 20.52 37.27 89.13
CA ALA A 545 21.00 36.16 88.29
C ALA A 545 21.16 34.79 88.98
N ASN A 546 20.99 33.65 88.32
CA ASN A 546 20.40 33.18 87.08
C ASN A 546 20.58 31.65 87.17
N ASP A 547 19.69 30.91 86.52
CA ASP A 547 19.89 29.54 86.02
C ASP A 547 19.88 28.34 87.00
N GLY A 548 19.30 27.25 86.49
CA GLY A 548 19.83 25.91 86.76
C GLY A 548 19.04 24.96 87.64
N THR A 549 18.00 24.35 87.06
CA THR A 549 17.76 22.88 87.01
C THR A 549 17.87 21.99 88.26
N THR A 550 16.79 21.23 88.54
CA THR A 550 16.71 19.80 88.99
C THR A 550 15.23 19.53 89.34
N GLU A 551 14.58 18.37 89.27
CA GLU A 551 14.84 16.96 88.95
C GLU A 551 13.42 16.31 88.87
N ASN A 552 13.09 15.53 87.84
CA ASN A 552 13.11 14.06 87.79
C ASN A 552 12.24 13.28 88.82
N GLY A 553 11.41 12.37 88.28
CA GLY A 553 10.84 11.26 89.06
C GLY A 553 9.60 10.56 88.47
N THR A 554 9.80 9.79 87.37
CA THR A 554 9.32 8.40 87.08
C THR A 554 7.89 7.96 87.51
N VAL A 555 7.05 7.27 86.71
CA VAL A 555 7.08 5.80 86.43
C VAL A 555 5.90 5.39 85.47
N SER A 556 6.21 4.57 84.42
CA SER A 556 5.43 3.49 83.72
C SER A 556 4.01 3.74 83.15
N GLN A 557 3.43 3.07 82.15
CA GLN A 557 3.71 1.95 81.21
C GLN A 557 2.54 2.03 80.18
N GLU A 558 2.74 2.03 78.86
CA GLU A 558 2.95 0.90 77.94
C GLU A 558 1.75 -0.05 77.70
N GLN A 559 1.20 -0.01 76.48
CA GLN A 559 0.70 -1.12 75.62
C GLN A 559 -0.15 -0.53 74.48
N ALA A 560 -0.28 -1.05 73.26
CA ALA A 560 0.54 -1.79 72.29
C ALA A 560 -0.37 -1.97 71.05
N ASN A 561 0.23 -2.02 69.84
CA ASN A 561 -0.32 -2.60 68.59
C ASN A 561 -1.50 -1.86 67.90
N ASN A 562 -1.69 -1.86 66.58
CA ASN A 562 -1.18 -2.71 65.52
C ASN A 562 -1.41 -2.09 64.12
N ASN A 563 -0.46 -2.33 63.22
CA ASN A 563 -0.57 -2.73 61.80
C ASN A 563 -1.25 -1.90 60.68
N LYS A 564 -0.43 -1.78 59.61
CA LYS A 564 -0.68 -1.68 58.15
C LYS A 564 -0.99 -0.35 57.50
#